data_AF-A0A7Y3P7R7-F1
#
_entry.id   AF-A0A7Y3P7R7-F1
#
_cell.length_a   1.000
_cell.length_b   1.000
_cell.length_c   1.000
_cell.angle_alpha   90.00
_cell.angle_beta   90.00
_cell.angle_gamma   90.00
#
_symmetry.space_group_name_H-M   'P 1'
#
loop_
_entity.id
_entity.type
_entity.pdbx_description
1 polymer ?
#
loop_
_entity_poly.entity_id
_entity_poly.type
_entity_poly.pdbx_seq_one_letter_code
_entity_poly.pdbx_strand_id
1 'polypeptide(L)'
;ARAARRMAQLDGALTVFVSVDDSVVGVLVLDDPLRPDAARTIRSLRQGGIERVVMVTGDRSEVAENVGAVIGADEVMAERSPEEKLDIVRQERRHAPVIMVGDGINDSPALALADVGIAMGARGATASSEAADVVLTVDRLDRVGEAMLLARRTRRIALESVTVGMGLSLLAMVAALAGYLPAVGGAILQEGIDVAVIVNALRALLPFDTARLGADDTILTQRFRDEHRAIRAHIEEVRSSAGALEDLDPVAAVARVRAVHRVLVSEVVPHERHEQELLYPTIARIIGGRDPTGPMSRAHAEISHQIRQLGSLLDDVDPSAAAEADILDLQRLLYGLHAILALHTTQEDESYLSFTDDEVPSRS
;
A
#
# COMPACT_ATOMS: atom_id res chain seq x y z
N ALA A 1 12.27 32.50 5.25
CA ALA A 1 11.61 32.43 3.91
C ALA A 1 12.37 31.55 2.92
N ARG A 2 13.61 31.87 2.51
CA ARG A 2 14.38 31.02 1.55
C ARG A 2 14.70 29.62 2.08
N ALA A 3 15.14 29.50 3.33
CA ALA A 3 15.35 28.23 4.05
C ALA A 3 14.08 27.35 4.04
N ALA A 4 12.96 27.90 4.52
CA ALA A 4 11.68 27.22 4.53
C ALA A 4 11.17 26.80 3.12
N ARG A 5 11.46 27.60 2.08
CA ARG A 5 11.15 27.26 0.66
C ARG A 5 12.00 26.11 0.15
N ARG A 6 13.24 26.01 0.64
CA ARG A 6 14.18 24.94 0.32
C ARG A 6 13.80 23.65 1.04
N MET A 7 13.60 23.67 2.37
CA MET A 7 13.11 22.50 3.12
C MET A 7 11.85 21.89 2.51
N ALA A 8 10.88 22.72 2.13
CA ALA A 8 9.68 22.29 1.43
C ALA A 8 9.92 21.58 0.10
N GLN A 9 10.83 22.12 -0.72
CA GLN A 9 11.20 21.53 -2.00
C GLN A 9 11.94 20.19 -1.83
N LEU A 10 12.65 20.01 -0.71
CA LEU A 10 13.43 18.80 -0.40
C LEU A 10 12.58 17.69 0.22
N ASP A 11 11.60 18.05 1.07
CA ASP A 11 10.66 17.11 1.69
C ASP A 11 9.52 16.69 0.74
N GLY A 12 9.42 17.28 -0.47
CA GLY A 12 8.26 17.09 -1.36
C GLY A 12 6.96 17.71 -0.81
N ALA A 13 7.03 18.41 0.32
CA ALA A 13 5.90 18.97 1.04
C ALA A 13 5.44 20.32 0.42
N LEU A 14 4.12 20.52 0.35
CA LEU A 14 3.54 21.76 -0.15
C LEU A 14 3.77 22.88 0.88
N THR A 15 4.33 24.01 0.47
CA THR A 15 4.63 25.12 1.39
C THR A 15 3.95 26.41 1.04
N VAL A 16 3.24 26.96 2.03
CA VAL A 16 2.50 28.21 1.93
C VAL A 16 3.23 29.27 2.75
N PHE A 17 3.62 30.37 2.10
CA PHE A 17 4.21 31.53 2.76
C PHE A 17 3.09 32.42 3.29
N VAL A 18 3.14 32.76 4.57
CA VAL A 18 2.23 33.73 5.17
C VAL A 18 2.97 35.05 5.30
N SER A 19 2.47 36.09 4.63
CA SER A 19 2.98 37.45 4.73
C SER A 19 1.94 38.38 5.34
N VAL A 20 2.39 39.27 6.21
CA VAL A 20 1.63 40.41 6.74
C VAL A 20 2.42 41.67 6.40
N ASP A 21 1.77 42.67 5.81
CA ASP A 21 2.39 43.93 5.38
C ASP A 21 3.67 43.73 4.54
N ASP A 22 3.57 42.92 3.47
CA ASP A 22 4.67 42.53 2.57
C ASP A 22 5.89 41.87 3.26
N SER A 23 5.76 41.51 4.54
CA SER A 23 6.78 40.85 5.33
C SER A 23 6.37 39.40 5.58
N VAL A 24 7.22 38.44 5.21
CA VAL A 24 6.97 37.02 5.48
C VAL A 24 7.07 36.79 6.99
N VAL A 25 5.94 36.46 7.62
CA VAL A 25 5.83 36.22 9.06
C VAL A 25 5.84 34.74 9.43
N GLY A 26 5.64 33.84 8.46
CA GLY A 26 5.67 32.40 8.71
C GLY A 26 5.63 31.55 7.44
N VAL A 27 5.85 30.25 7.63
CA VAL A 27 5.64 29.21 6.63
C VAL A 27 4.74 28.13 7.22
N LEU A 28 3.79 27.67 6.42
CA LEU A 28 3.04 26.44 6.67
C LEU A 28 3.60 25.37 5.73
N VAL A 29 4.07 24.27 6.29
CA VAL A 29 4.50 23.08 5.54
C VAL A 29 3.36 22.06 5.64
N LEU A 30 2.84 21.63 4.50
CA LEU A 30 1.78 20.65 4.36
C LEU A 30 2.39 19.38 3.77
N ASP A 31 2.35 18.31 4.56
CA ASP A 31 2.81 16.98 4.18
C ASP A 31 1.59 16.13 3.78
N ASP A 32 1.71 15.31 2.75
CA ASP A 32 0.70 14.32 2.36
C ASP A 32 1.30 12.92 2.56
N PRO A 33 1.21 12.38 3.80
CA PRO A 33 1.85 11.12 4.13
C PRO A 33 1.19 9.98 3.36
N LEU A 34 2.01 9.12 2.78
CA LEU A 34 1.50 7.93 2.11
C LEU A 34 0.69 7.07 3.09
N ARG A 35 -0.42 6.52 2.59
CA ARG A 35 -1.26 5.62 3.39
C ARG A 35 -0.45 4.39 3.81
N PRO A 36 -0.41 4.06 5.12
CA PRO A 36 0.43 2.99 5.62
C PRO A 36 -0.02 1.60 5.13
N ASP A 37 -1.30 1.45 4.78
CA ASP A 37 -1.90 0.22 4.26
C ASP A 37 -1.73 0.03 2.73
N ALA A 38 -1.16 1.00 2.02
CA ALA A 38 -1.09 0.99 0.55
C ALA A 38 -0.29 -0.21 0.02
N ALA A 39 0.93 -0.44 0.52
CA ALA A 39 1.76 -1.56 0.07
C ALA A 39 1.15 -2.92 0.42
N ARG A 40 0.57 -3.07 1.62
CA ARG A 40 -0.13 -4.32 1.99
C ARG A 40 -1.27 -4.59 1.03
N THR A 41 -2.03 -3.55 0.69
CA THR A 41 -3.14 -3.65 -0.25
C THR A 41 -2.66 -4.14 -1.60
N ILE A 42 -1.64 -3.50 -2.20
CA ILE A 42 -1.09 -3.91 -3.49
C ILE A 42 -0.67 -5.38 -3.48
N ARG A 43 -0.02 -5.85 -2.41
CA ARG A 43 0.33 -7.26 -2.26
C ARG A 43 -0.89 -8.19 -2.20
N SER A 44 -1.89 -7.84 -1.40
CA SER A 44 -3.14 -8.61 -1.29
C SER A 44 -3.86 -8.69 -2.64
N LEU A 45 -3.89 -7.60 -3.39
CA LEU A 45 -4.46 -7.55 -4.74
C LEU A 45 -3.70 -8.49 -5.69
N ARG A 46 -2.36 -8.54 -5.61
CA ARG A 46 -1.55 -9.47 -6.42
C ARG A 46 -1.80 -10.94 -6.08
N GLN A 47 -1.92 -11.28 -4.79
CA GLN A 47 -2.35 -12.61 -4.36
C GLN A 47 -3.77 -12.93 -4.82
N GLY A 48 -4.62 -11.90 -4.84
CA GLY A 48 -5.94 -11.91 -5.44
C GLY A 48 -5.93 -11.98 -6.97
N GLY A 49 -4.78 -12.15 -7.63
CA GLY A 49 -4.66 -12.36 -9.08
C GLY A 49 -4.53 -11.10 -9.92
N ILE A 50 -4.31 -9.93 -9.33
CA ILE A 50 -3.94 -8.71 -10.08
C ILE A 50 -2.48 -8.83 -10.53
N GLU A 51 -2.24 -8.76 -11.84
CA GLU A 51 -0.89 -8.94 -12.39
C GLU A 51 -0.16 -7.61 -12.60
N ARG A 52 -0.92 -6.54 -12.86
CA ARG A 52 -0.41 -5.22 -13.20
C ARG A 52 -1.06 -4.15 -12.33
N VAL A 53 -0.24 -3.30 -11.74
CA VAL A 53 -0.61 -2.17 -10.90
C VAL A 53 0.07 -0.93 -11.45
N VAL A 54 -0.74 0.03 -11.92
CA VAL A 54 -0.27 1.31 -12.46
C VAL A 54 -0.69 2.40 -11.49
N MET A 55 0.27 3.22 -11.05
CA MET A 55 -0.01 4.41 -10.25
C MET A 55 -0.13 5.62 -11.17
N VAL A 56 -1.24 6.35 -11.09
CA VAL A 56 -1.48 7.54 -11.91
C VAL A 56 -1.73 8.74 -11.00
N THR A 57 -0.88 9.75 -11.08
CA THR A 57 -0.96 10.96 -10.23
C THR A 57 -0.74 12.24 -11.04
N GLY A 58 -1.28 13.35 -10.52
CA GLY A 58 -0.97 14.70 -10.99
C GLY A 58 0.29 15.30 -10.35
N ASP A 59 0.89 14.60 -9.39
CA ASP A 59 2.10 15.06 -8.69
C ASP A 59 3.34 14.97 -9.58
N ARG A 60 4.41 15.62 -9.11
CA ARG A 60 5.72 15.64 -9.78
C ARG A 60 6.33 14.24 -9.86
N SER A 61 7.02 13.98 -10.96
CA SER A 61 7.61 12.67 -11.27
C SER A 61 8.53 12.13 -10.17
N GLU A 62 9.38 12.98 -9.60
CA GLU A 62 10.32 12.61 -8.51
C GLU A 62 9.62 12.06 -7.26
N VAL A 63 8.51 12.69 -6.83
CA VAL A 63 7.74 12.24 -5.66
C VAL A 63 6.97 10.96 -6.00
N ALA A 64 6.35 10.93 -7.18
CA ALA A 64 5.57 9.79 -7.63
C ALA A 64 6.41 8.52 -7.80
N GLU A 65 7.63 8.61 -8.36
CA GLU A 65 8.51 7.46 -8.52
C GLU A 65 8.91 6.86 -7.18
N ASN A 66 9.26 7.70 -6.20
CA ASN A 66 9.57 7.28 -4.84
C ASN A 66 8.37 6.54 -4.20
N VAL A 67 7.17 7.12 -4.28
CA VAL A 67 5.95 6.49 -3.75
C VAL A 67 5.66 5.17 -4.46
N GLY A 68 5.76 5.14 -5.79
CA GLY A 68 5.51 3.97 -6.63
C GLY A 68 6.44 2.80 -6.32
N ALA A 69 7.73 3.08 -6.11
CA ALA A 69 8.71 2.09 -5.70
C ALA A 69 8.33 1.44 -4.36
N VAL A 70 7.91 2.26 -3.40
CA VAL A 70 7.60 1.83 -2.04
C VAL A 70 6.28 1.06 -1.94
N ILE A 71 5.25 1.41 -2.73
CA ILE A 71 4.01 0.59 -2.81
C ILE A 71 4.16 -0.65 -3.69
N GLY A 72 5.20 -0.69 -4.54
CA GLY A 72 5.43 -1.77 -5.49
C GLY A 72 4.52 -1.73 -6.72
N ALA A 73 4.26 -0.53 -7.25
CA ALA A 73 3.63 -0.35 -8.56
C ALA A 73 4.55 -0.86 -9.69
N ASP A 74 3.97 -1.41 -10.74
CA ASP A 74 4.72 -1.84 -11.93
C ASP A 74 5.10 -0.66 -12.83
N GLU A 75 4.28 0.40 -12.80
CA GLU A 75 4.46 1.59 -13.61
C GLU A 75 3.89 2.81 -12.88
N VAL A 76 4.59 3.94 -13.01
CA VAL A 76 4.19 5.22 -12.43
C VAL A 76 4.01 6.23 -13.56
N MET A 77 2.82 6.81 -13.63
CA MET A 77 2.46 7.86 -14.59
C MET A 77 2.16 9.14 -13.83
N ALA A 78 3.18 9.97 -13.68
CA ALA A 78 3.11 11.25 -12.97
C ALA A 78 2.70 12.41 -13.89
N GLU A 79 2.41 13.56 -13.28
CA GLU A 79 2.06 14.83 -13.93
C GLU A 79 0.89 14.72 -14.92
N ARG A 80 -0.10 13.86 -14.62
CA ARG A 80 -1.26 13.60 -15.49
C ARG A 80 -2.46 14.46 -15.14
N SER A 81 -3.03 15.08 -16.17
CA SER A 81 -4.33 15.75 -16.11
C SER A 81 -5.50 14.76 -16.00
N PRO A 82 -6.69 15.21 -15.54
CA PRO A 82 -7.87 14.34 -15.46
C PRO A 82 -8.25 13.66 -16.79
N GLU A 83 -8.07 14.35 -17.92
CA GLU A 83 -8.31 13.80 -19.27
C GLU A 83 -7.31 12.70 -19.61
N GLU A 84 -6.04 12.88 -19.28
CA GLU A 84 -5.02 11.84 -19.48
C GLU A 84 -5.26 10.62 -18.59
N LYS A 85 -5.72 10.80 -17.34
CA LYS A 85 -6.10 9.66 -16.49
C LYS A 85 -7.17 8.80 -17.15
N LEU A 86 -8.17 9.44 -17.76
CA LEU A 86 -9.24 8.75 -18.50
C LEU A 86 -8.68 7.97 -19.71
N ASP A 87 -7.75 8.57 -20.46
CA ASP A 87 -7.12 7.92 -21.61
C ASP A 87 -6.23 6.74 -21.20
N ILE A 88 -5.55 6.83 -20.06
CA ILE A 88 -4.78 5.72 -19.47
C ILE A 88 -5.71 4.54 -19.17
N VAL A 89 -6.84 4.78 -18.48
CA VAL A 89 -7.83 3.72 -18.22
C VAL A 89 -8.33 3.11 -19.53
N ARG A 90 -8.63 3.95 -20.52
CA ARG A 90 -9.07 3.50 -21.86
C ARG A 90 -8.02 2.60 -22.53
N GLN A 91 -6.74 2.89 -22.35
CA GLN A 91 -5.65 2.10 -22.91
C GLN A 91 -5.45 0.78 -22.15
N GLU A 92 -5.44 0.81 -20.83
CA GLU A 92 -5.29 -0.39 -20.00
C GLU A 92 -6.45 -1.38 -20.20
N ARG A 93 -7.69 -0.88 -20.39
CA ARG A 93 -8.88 -1.71 -20.71
C ARG A 93 -8.76 -2.51 -22.01
N ARG A 94 -7.86 -2.13 -22.92
CA ARG A 94 -7.59 -2.91 -24.14
C ARG A 94 -6.77 -4.17 -23.87
N HIS A 95 -6.07 -4.21 -22.74
CA HIS A 95 -5.18 -5.32 -22.37
C HIS A 95 -5.86 -6.30 -21.41
N ALA A 96 -6.56 -5.78 -20.39
CA ALA A 96 -7.26 -6.59 -19.39
C ALA A 96 -8.40 -5.79 -18.74
N PRO A 97 -9.35 -6.44 -18.04
CA PRO A 97 -10.32 -5.73 -17.21
C PRO A 97 -9.62 -4.85 -16.16
N VAL A 98 -10.03 -3.58 -16.05
CA VAL A 98 -9.38 -2.59 -15.19
C VAL A 98 -10.24 -2.29 -13.96
N ILE A 99 -9.62 -2.36 -12.79
CA ILE A 99 -10.13 -1.77 -11.55
C ILE A 99 -9.46 -0.41 -11.40
N MET A 100 -10.25 0.66 -11.29
CA MET A 100 -9.73 1.99 -10.94
C MET A 100 -10.13 2.33 -9.51
N VAL A 101 -9.17 2.84 -8.73
CA VAL A 101 -9.40 3.34 -7.37
C VAL A 101 -9.07 4.82 -7.32
N GLY A 102 -9.94 5.65 -6.73
CA GLY A 102 -9.72 7.08 -6.59
C GLY A 102 -10.62 7.72 -5.53
N ASP A 103 -10.31 8.94 -5.11
CA ASP A 103 -10.99 9.64 -4.02
C ASP A 103 -11.58 11.00 -4.43
N GLY A 104 -11.20 11.52 -5.60
CA GLY A 104 -11.47 12.88 -6.02
C GLY A 104 -12.47 13.04 -7.17
N ILE A 105 -13.10 14.21 -7.24
CA ILE A 105 -13.99 14.63 -8.36
C ILE A 105 -13.27 14.51 -9.71
N ASN A 106 -11.96 14.73 -9.71
CA ASN A 106 -11.11 14.65 -10.89
C ASN A 106 -11.00 13.22 -11.45
N ASP A 107 -11.23 12.21 -10.61
CA ASP A 107 -11.11 10.80 -10.98
C ASP A 107 -12.47 10.21 -11.40
N SER A 108 -13.59 10.90 -11.15
CA SER A 108 -14.94 10.43 -11.46
C SER A 108 -15.13 9.95 -12.91
N PRO A 109 -14.65 10.68 -13.96
CA PRO A 109 -14.79 10.20 -15.34
C PRO A 109 -14.05 8.90 -15.60
N ALA A 110 -12.87 8.74 -15.01
CA ALA A 110 -12.03 7.58 -15.20
C ALA A 110 -12.54 6.37 -14.37
N LEU A 111 -13.09 6.61 -13.18
CA LEU A 111 -13.82 5.62 -12.38
C LEU A 111 -15.01 5.05 -13.15
N ALA A 112 -15.82 5.90 -13.76
CA ALA A 112 -16.97 5.49 -14.57
C ALA A 112 -16.57 4.75 -15.86
N LEU A 113 -15.35 5.00 -16.38
CA LEU A 113 -14.85 4.30 -17.56
C LEU A 113 -14.25 2.94 -17.23
N ALA A 114 -13.77 2.71 -16.01
CA ALA A 114 -13.17 1.43 -15.61
C ALA A 114 -14.18 0.26 -15.74
N ASP A 115 -13.69 -0.98 -15.76
CA ASP A 115 -14.60 -2.14 -15.68
C ASP A 115 -15.17 -2.29 -14.27
N VAL A 116 -14.42 -1.83 -13.27
CA VAL A 116 -14.89 -1.62 -11.89
C VAL A 116 -14.29 -0.33 -11.36
N GLY A 117 -15.13 0.68 -11.12
CA GLY A 117 -14.74 1.91 -10.42
C GLY A 117 -14.91 1.75 -8.91
N ILE A 118 -13.87 2.05 -8.13
CA ILE A 118 -13.89 2.03 -6.67
C ILE A 118 -13.59 3.43 -6.13
N ALA A 119 -14.57 4.05 -5.47
CA ALA A 119 -14.40 5.34 -4.83
C ALA A 119 -14.05 5.20 -3.35
N MET A 120 -13.08 6.00 -2.89
CA MET A 120 -12.78 6.18 -1.46
C MET A 120 -13.71 7.25 -0.89
N GLY A 121 -14.72 6.84 -0.11
CA GLY A 121 -15.87 7.65 0.30
C GLY A 121 -15.80 8.22 1.72
N ALA A 122 -14.60 8.38 2.30
CA ALA A 122 -14.47 8.77 3.72
C ALA A 122 -14.98 10.18 4.06
N ARG A 123 -15.11 11.07 3.08
CA ARG A 123 -15.45 12.50 3.27
C ARG A 123 -16.88 12.87 2.82
N GLY A 124 -17.77 11.89 2.64
CA GLY A 124 -19.17 12.09 2.25
C GLY A 124 -19.44 11.83 0.76
N ALA A 125 -20.68 12.08 0.32
CA ALA A 125 -21.11 11.85 -1.07
C ALA A 125 -20.40 12.83 -2.02
N THR A 126 -19.35 12.35 -2.70
CA THR A 126 -18.64 13.08 -3.74
C THR A 126 -19.10 12.62 -5.13
N ALA A 127 -18.79 13.40 -6.18
CA ALA A 127 -19.06 13.01 -7.57
C ALA A 127 -18.41 11.65 -7.92
N SER A 128 -17.32 11.27 -7.25
CA SER A 128 -16.65 9.97 -7.38
C SER A 128 -17.51 8.83 -6.86
N SER A 129 -18.21 9.03 -5.74
CA SER A 129 -19.12 8.03 -5.18
C SER A 129 -20.35 7.78 -6.05
N GLU A 130 -20.80 8.78 -6.82
CA GLU A 130 -21.90 8.60 -7.80
C GLU A 130 -21.43 7.90 -9.08
N ALA A 131 -20.16 8.07 -9.45
CA ALA A 131 -19.58 7.50 -10.66
C ALA A 131 -19.03 6.08 -10.49
N ALA A 132 -18.78 5.63 -9.26
CA ALA A 132 -18.16 4.36 -8.94
C ALA A 132 -19.17 3.22 -8.72
N ASP A 133 -18.76 1.99 -9.03
CA ASP A 133 -19.52 0.76 -8.77
C ASP A 133 -19.44 0.34 -7.30
N VAL A 134 -18.32 0.64 -6.64
CA VAL A 134 -18.06 0.32 -5.23
C VAL A 134 -17.63 1.56 -4.50
N VAL A 135 -18.22 1.82 -3.34
CA VAL A 135 -17.86 2.94 -2.46
C VAL A 135 -17.33 2.40 -1.14
N LEU A 136 -16.06 2.68 -0.85
CA LEU A 136 -15.44 2.36 0.44
C LEU A 136 -15.80 3.46 1.44
N THR A 137 -16.63 3.12 2.43
CA THR A 137 -17.13 4.08 3.43
C THR A 137 -16.08 4.46 4.47
N VAL A 138 -14.94 3.76 4.49
CA VAL A 138 -13.80 4.02 5.37
C VAL A 138 -12.59 4.41 4.52
N ASP A 139 -11.74 5.26 5.09
CA ASP A 139 -10.54 5.77 4.42
C ASP A 139 -9.38 4.77 4.44
N ARG A 140 -9.63 3.53 4.01
CA ARG A 140 -8.65 2.44 4.03
C ARG A 140 -8.61 1.69 2.70
N LEU A 141 -7.42 1.62 2.11
CA LEU A 141 -7.19 0.99 0.81
C LEU A 141 -7.28 -0.53 0.91
N ASP A 142 -6.97 -1.11 2.07
CA ASP A 142 -7.02 -2.56 2.29
C ASP A 142 -8.41 -3.18 2.03
N ARG A 143 -9.46 -2.37 2.16
CA ARG A 143 -10.85 -2.75 1.83
C ARG A 143 -11.06 -3.07 0.36
N VAL A 144 -10.22 -2.57 -0.54
CA VAL A 144 -10.22 -2.99 -1.95
C VAL A 144 -9.92 -4.48 -2.07
N GLY A 145 -8.92 -4.97 -1.32
CA GLY A 145 -8.55 -6.38 -1.28
C GLY A 145 -9.67 -7.24 -0.70
N GLU A 146 -10.26 -6.82 0.42
CA GLU A 146 -11.41 -7.50 1.03
C GLU A 146 -12.60 -7.60 0.06
N ALA A 147 -12.94 -6.51 -0.63
CA ALA A 147 -14.02 -6.47 -1.61
C ALA A 147 -13.78 -7.48 -2.75
N MET A 148 -12.54 -7.59 -3.24
CA MET A 148 -12.18 -8.57 -4.26
C MET A 148 -12.30 -10.02 -3.75
N LEU A 149 -11.85 -10.30 -2.53
CA LEU A 149 -11.96 -11.63 -1.92
C LEU A 149 -13.43 -12.03 -1.74
N LEU A 150 -14.25 -11.08 -1.25
CA LEU A 150 -15.70 -11.27 -1.10
C LEU A 150 -16.35 -11.55 -2.46
N ALA A 151 -16.04 -10.75 -3.49
CA ALA A 151 -16.58 -10.94 -4.83
C ALA A 151 -16.24 -12.34 -5.40
N ARG A 152 -14.99 -12.80 -5.25
CA ARG A 152 -14.55 -14.13 -5.68
C ARG A 152 -15.27 -15.24 -4.94
N ARG A 153 -15.41 -15.13 -3.62
CA ARG A 153 -16.12 -16.11 -2.79
C ARG A 153 -17.60 -16.17 -3.19
N THR A 154 -18.26 -15.03 -3.33
CA THR A 154 -19.66 -14.94 -3.75
C THR A 154 -19.87 -15.58 -5.12
N ARG A 155 -18.99 -15.28 -6.09
CA ARG A 155 -19.02 -15.90 -7.42
C ARG A 155 -18.84 -17.42 -7.36
N ARG A 156 -17.93 -17.92 -6.52
CA ARG A 156 -17.73 -19.36 -6.33
C ARG A 156 -19.00 -20.02 -5.78
N ILE A 157 -19.58 -19.46 -4.72
CA ILE A 157 -20.82 -19.98 -4.11
C ILE A 157 -21.98 -19.96 -5.11
N ALA A 158 -22.11 -18.88 -5.88
CA ALA A 158 -23.14 -18.77 -6.92
C ALA A 158 -22.96 -19.85 -8.00
N LEU A 159 -21.74 -20.07 -8.49
CA LEU A 159 -21.46 -21.12 -9.49
C LEU A 159 -21.70 -22.53 -8.95
N GLU A 160 -21.35 -22.80 -7.69
CA GLU A 160 -21.66 -24.07 -7.02
C GLU A 160 -23.18 -24.28 -6.93
N SER A 161 -23.92 -23.27 -6.46
CA SER A 161 -25.38 -23.30 -6.36
C SER A 161 -26.06 -23.53 -7.70
N VAL A 162 -25.61 -22.84 -8.76
CA VAL A 162 -26.13 -23.01 -10.12
C VAL A 162 -25.83 -24.41 -10.65
N THR A 163 -24.60 -24.88 -10.51
CA THR A 163 -24.17 -26.18 -11.05
C THR A 163 -24.88 -27.33 -10.36
N VAL A 164 -24.98 -27.29 -9.03
CA VAL A 164 -25.67 -28.31 -8.24
C VAL A 164 -27.17 -28.25 -8.48
N GLY A 165 -27.78 -27.06 -8.43
CA GLY A 165 -29.21 -26.88 -8.65
C GLY A 165 -29.66 -27.36 -10.03
N MET A 166 -29.02 -26.85 -11.09
CA MET A 166 -29.33 -27.27 -12.47
C MET A 166 -29.04 -28.76 -12.69
N GLY A 167 -27.95 -29.28 -12.11
CA GLY A 167 -27.60 -30.70 -12.21
C GLY A 167 -28.67 -31.61 -11.58
N LEU A 168 -29.12 -31.29 -10.37
CA LEU A 168 -30.18 -32.05 -9.68
C LEU A 168 -31.52 -31.96 -10.40
N SER A 169 -31.92 -30.77 -10.87
CA SER A 169 -33.15 -30.59 -11.63
C SER A 169 -33.14 -31.36 -12.96
N LEU A 170 -32.01 -31.38 -13.66
CA LEU A 170 -31.86 -32.17 -14.89
C LEU A 170 -31.98 -33.67 -14.62
N LEU A 171 -31.34 -34.16 -13.56
CA LEU A 171 -31.44 -35.57 -13.14
C LEU A 171 -32.88 -35.94 -12.76
N ALA A 172 -33.57 -35.09 -12.01
CA ALA A 172 -34.97 -35.29 -11.65
C ALA A 172 -35.88 -35.33 -12.90
N MET A 173 -35.64 -34.46 -13.87
CA MET A 173 -36.37 -34.44 -15.14
C MET A 173 -36.17 -35.73 -15.95
N VAL A 174 -34.94 -36.24 -16.03
CA VAL A 174 -34.65 -37.52 -16.71
C VAL A 174 -35.36 -38.68 -16.00
N ALA A 175 -35.37 -38.71 -14.66
CA ALA A 175 -36.08 -39.72 -13.89
C ALA A 175 -37.61 -39.65 -14.12
N ALA A 176 -38.17 -38.45 -14.20
CA ALA A 176 -39.58 -38.24 -14.52
C ALA A 176 -39.91 -38.72 -15.95
N LEU A 177 -39.05 -38.40 -16.93
CA LEU A 177 -39.21 -38.86 -18.32
C LEU A 177 -39.18 -40.40 -18.43
N ALA A 178 -38.33 -41.06 -17.65
CA ALA A 178 -38.25 -42.51 -17.57
C ALA A 178 -39.43 -43.15 -16.79
N GLY A 179 -40.35 -42.35 -16.25
CA GLY A 179 -41.53 -42.82 -15.52
C GLY A 179 -41.30 -43.15 -14.05
N TYR A 180 -40.10 -42.89 -13.50
CA TYR A 180 -39.75 -43.18 -12.11
C TYR A 180 -40.24 -42.10 -11.13
N LEU A 181 -40.67 -40.93 -11.62
CA LEU A 181 -41.04 -39.79 -10.77
C LEU A 181 -42.45 -39.26 -11.12
N PRO A 182 -43.47 -39.55 -10.29
CA PRO A 182 -44.81 -38.99 -10.45
C PRO A 182 -44.81 -37.46 -10.30
N ALA A 183 -45.74 -36.75 -10.95
CA ALA A 183 -45.77 -35.28 -11.00
C ALA A 183 -45.73 -34.60 -9.62
N VAL A 184 -46.53 -35.09 -8.66
CA VAL A 184 -46.57 -34.53 -7.28
C VAL A 184 -45.23 -34.77 -6.56
N GLY A 185 -44.64 -35.95 -6.72
CA GLY A 185 -43.33 -36.26 -6.13
C GLY A 185 -42.21 -35.42 -6.75
N GLY A 186 -42.26 -35.19 -8.06
CA GLY A 186 -41.34 -34.29 -8.76
C GLY A 186 -41.44 -32.84 -8.29
N ALA A 187 -42.67 -32.34 -8.07
CA ALA A 187 -42.87 -31.00 -7.52
C ALA A 187 -42.25 -30.85 -6.12
N ILE A 188 -42.51 -31.79 -5.20
CA ILE A 188 -41.92 -31.76 -3.85
C ILE A 188 -40.39 -31.86 -3.90
N LEU A 189 -39.86 -32.71 -4.79
CA LEU A 189 -38.42 -32.86 -4.97
C LEU A 189 -37.79 -31.54 -5.46
N GLN A 190 -38.41 -30.85 -6.41
CA GLN A 190 -37.93 -29.58 -6.94
C GLN A 190 -37.86 -28.51 -5.83
N GLU A 191 -38.90 -28.39 -5.01
CA GLU A 191 -38.89 -27.48 -3.85
C GLU A 191 -37.75 -27.81 -2.87
N GLY A 192 -37.46 -29.11 -2.66
CA GLY A 192 -36.33 -29.55 -1.84
C GLY A 192 -34.97 -29.16 -2.42
N ILE A 193 -34.81 -29.27 -3.74
CA ILE A 193 -33.59 -28.83 -4.44
C ILE A 193 -33.44 -27.32 -4.28
N ASP A 194 -34.49 -26.54 -4.49
CA ASP A 194 -34.47 -25.08 -4.40
C ASP A 194 -34.08 -24.62 -2.99
N VAL A 195 -34.66 -25.22 -1.94
CA VAL A 195 -34.27 -24.95 -0.55
C VAL A 195 -32.80 -25.27 -0.28
N ALA A 196 -32.30 -26.42 -0.76
CA ALA A 196 -30.90 -26.79 -0.58
C ALA A 196 -29.94 -25.79 -1.26
N VAL A 197 -30.29 -25.34 -2.47
CA VAL A 197 -29.52 -24.33 -3.22
C VAL A 197 -29.53 -22.98 -2.50
N ILE A 198 -30.68 -22.56 -1.95
CA ILE A 198 -30.81 -21.34 -1.15
C ILE A 198 -29.93 -21.42 0.11
N VAL A 199 -29.99 -22.53 0.85
CA VAL A 199 -29.14 -22.73 2.04
C VAL A 199 -27.65 -22.69 1.68
N ASN A 200 -27.25 -23.26 0.55
CA ASN A 200 -25.87 -23.15 0.06
C ASN A 200 -25.49 -21.70 -0.28
N ALA A 201 -26.39 -20.94 -0.91
CA ALA A 201 -26.16 -19.54 -1.25
C ALA A 201 -26.00 -18.65 0.00
N LEU A 202 -26.76 -18.92 1.07
CA LEU A 202 -26.66 -18.21 2.36
C LEU A 202 -25.28 -18.34 3.02
N ARG A 203 -24.46 -19.34 2.64
CA ARG A 203 -23.05 -19.46 3.06
C ARG A 203 -22.21 -18.24 2.67
N ALA A 204 -22.66 -17.43 1.71
CA ALA A 204 -22.02 -16.16 1.35
C ALA A 204 -22.07 -15.11 2.48
N LEU A 205 -23.03 -15.23 3.41
CA LEU A 205 -23.19 -14.33 4.56
C LEU A 205 -22.28 -14.68 5.74
N LEU A 206 -21.68 -15.88 5.75
CA LEU A 206 -20.81 -16.30 6.85
C LEU A 206 -19.45 -15.59 6.76
N PRO A 207 -18.82 -15.23 7.89
CA PRO A 207 -17.45 -14.71 7.92
C PRO A 207 -16.48 -15.66 7.19
N PHE A 208 -15.40 -15.10 6.63
CA PHE A 208 -14.26 -15.90 6.15
C PHE A 208 -13.07 -15.63 7.06
N ASP A 209 -12.45 -16.70 7.58
CA ASP A 209 -11.23 -16.59 8.39
C ASP A 209 -10.08 -16.11 7.48
N THR A 210 -9.43 -15.02 7.88
CA THR A 210 -8.09 -14.65 7.42
C THR A 210 -7.08 -15.51 8.19
N ALA A 211 -5.99 -15.91 7.53
CA ALA A 211 -5.02 -16.86 8.09
C ALA A 211 -4.44 -16.40 9.44
N ARG A 212 -4.31 -17.32 10.41
CA ARG A 212 -3.73 -17.07 11.74
C ARG A 212 -2.27 -17.50 11.81
N LEU A 213 -1.46 -16.79 12.60
CA LEU A 213 -0.07 -17.16 12.90
C LEU A 213 0.06 -18.41 13.77
N GLY A 214 1.14 -19.16 13.57
CA GLY A 214 1.63 -20.13 14.55
C GLY A 214 2.35 -19.44 15.73
N ALA A 215 2.49 -20.15 16.86
CA ALA A 215 3.10 -19.60 18.08
C ALA A 215 4.55 -19.13 17.90
N ASP A 216 5.35 -19.85 17.10
CA ASP A 216 6.75 -19.51 16.81
C ASP A 216 6.86 -18.27 15.91
N ASP A 217 5.92 -18.07 14.98
CA ASP A 217 5.87 -16.92 14.08
C ASP A 217 5.50 -15.63 14.83
N THR A 218 4.65 -15.74 15.85
CA THR A 218 4.29 -14.62 16.75
C THR A 218 5.49 -14.14 17.55
N ILE A 219 6.33 -15.05 18.07
CA ILE A 219 7.54 -14.70 18.82
C ILE A 219 8.55 -13.99 17.92
N LEU A 220 8.76 -14.49 16.70
CA LEU A 220 9.66 -13.87 15.72
C LEU A 220 9.19 -12.44 15.37
N THR A 221 7.90 -12.27 15.12
CA THR A 221 7.31 -10.96 14.79
C THR A 221 7.41 -9.97 15.95
N GLN A 222 7.23 -10.43 17.20
CA GLN A 222 7.41 -9.59 18.39
C GLN A 222 8.85 -9.11 18.57
N ARG A 223 9.84 -9.97 18.34
CA ARG A 223 11.26 -9.60 18.44
C ARG A 223 11.62 -8.45 17.50
N PHE A 224 11.29 -8.57 16.21
CA PHE A 224 11.60 -7.53 15.22
C PHE A 224 10.86 -6.23 15.50
N ARG A 225 9.65 -6.30 16.05
CA ARG A 225 8.88 -5.11 16.48
C ARG A 225 9.58 -4.32 17.60
N ASP A 226 10.22 -5.02 18.53
CA ASP A 226 10.99 -4.36 19.59
C ASP A 226 12.30 -3.77 19.04
N GLU A 227 12.97 -4.45 18.10
CA GLU A 227 14.13 -3.94 17.37
C GLU A 227 13.78 -2.66 16.56
N HIS A 228 12.61 -2.62 15.91
CA HIS A 228 12.08 -1.44 15.20
C HIS A 228 11.85 -0.22 16.07
N ARG A 229 11.41 -0.44 17.32
CA ARG A 229 11.22 0.65 18.25
C ARG A 229 12.54 1.37 18.54
N ALA A 230 13.68 0.67 18.50
CA ALA A 230 15.00 1.27 18.62
C ALA A 230 15.40 2.04 17.34
N ILE A 231 15.14 1.47 16.16
CA ILE A 231 15.53 2.06 14.87
C ILE A 231 14.78 3.37 14.57
N ARG A 232 13.53 3.51 15.01
CA ARG A 232 12.78 4.77 14.88
C ARG A 232 13.53 5.99 15.42
N ALA A 233 14.28 5.83 16.51
CA ALA A 233 15.07 6.92 17.07
C ALA A 233 16.17 7.36 16.09
N HIS A 234 16.80 6.43 15.40
CA HIS A 234 17.81 6.72 14.37
C HIS A 234 17.19 7.36 13.12
N ILE A 235 15.99 6.94 12.72
CA ILE A 235 15.28 7.56 11.58
C ILE A 235 14.97 9.03 11.87
N GLU A 236 14.55 9.37 13.09
CA GLU A 236 14.32 10.76 13.49
C GLU A 236 15.64 11.55 13.62
N GLU A 237 16.73 10.86 13.98
CA GLU A 237 18.07 11.46 13.96
C GLU A 237 18.50 11.88 12.55
N VAL A 238 18.14 11.13 11.51
CA VAL A 238 18.39 11.51 10.10
C VAL A 238 17.71 12.85 9.78
N ARG A 239 16.41 12.99 10.10
CA ARG A 239 15.64 14.22 9.84
C ARG A 239 16.18 15.41 10.60
N SER A 240 16.38 15.26 11.91
CA SER A 240 16.90 16.33 12.75
C SER A 240 18.29 16.77 12.33
N SER A 241 19.13 15.84 11.86
CA SER A 241 20.45 16.17 11.30
C SER A 241 20.34 16.96 10.01
N ALA A 242 19.43 16.57 9.09
CA ALA A 242 19.19 17.30 7.85
C ALA A 242 18.75 18.76 8.11
N GLY A 243 17.86 18.97 9.08
CA GLY A 243 17.40 20.30 9.46
C GLY A 243 18.49 21.17 10.10
N ALA A 244 19.42 20.57 10.83
CA ALA A 244 20.50 21.28 11.51
C ALA A 244 21.65 21.72 10.58
N LEU A 245 21.76 21.15 9.37
CA LEU A 245 22.91 21.44 8.49
C LEU A 245 23.00 22.91 8.06
N GLU A 246 21.88 23.64 7.96
CA GLU A 246 21.88 25.06 7.55
C GLU A 246 22.52 25.99 8.59
N ASP A 247 22.51 25.60 9.87
CA ASP A 247 23.00 26.41 10.98
C ASP A 247 24.44 26.06 11.40
N LEU A 248 25.03 25.03 10.79
CA LEU A 248 26.36 24.52 11.10
C LEU A 248 27.42 25.08 10.16
N ASP A 249 28.65 25.24 10.66
CA ASP A 249 29.79 25.47 9.79
C ASP A 249 30.07 24.20 8.93
N PRO A 250 30.72 24.34 7.75
CA PRO A 250 30.87 23.23 6.82
C PRO A 250 31.59 22.00 7.41
N VAL A 251 32.56 22.21 8.30
CA VAL A 251 33.30 21.12 8.96
C VAL A 251 32.36 20.37 9.92
N ALA A 252 31.60 21.10 10.73
CA ALA A 252 30.62 20.52 11.65
C ALA A 252 29.46 19.83 10.91
N ALA A 253 28.99 20.41 9.81
CA ALA A 253 27.94 19.83 8.96
C ALA A 253 28.38 18.47 8.39
N VAL A 254 29.53 18.41 7.73
CA VAL A 254 30.07 17.14 7.18
C VAL A 254 30.33 16.12 8.30
N ALA A 255 30.84 16.54 9.45
CA ALA A 255 31.04 15.65 10.59
C ALA A 255 29.72 15.08 11.13
N ARG A 256 28.65 15.88 11.19
CA ARG A 256 27.31 15.45 11.60
C ARG A 256 26.75 14.41 10.62
N VAL A 257 26.84 14.67 9.31
CA VAL A 257 26.38 13.72 8.28
C VAL A 257 27.19 12.42 8.33
N ARG A 258 28.51 12.47 8.55
CA ARG A 258 29.34 11.26 8.75
C ARG A 258 28.93 10.45 9.98
N ALA A 259 28.48 11.10 11.05
CA ALA A 259 27.96 10.40 12.22
C ALA A 259 26.66 9.65 11.91
N VAL A 260 25.72 10.31 11.20
CA VAL A 260 24.47 9.70 10.75
C VAL A 260 24.73 8.53 9.79
N HIS A 261 25.58 8.73 8.78
CA HIS A 261 25.97 7.67 7.84
C HIS A 261 26.56 6.44 8.56
N ARG A 262 27.36 6.66 9.62
CA ARG A 262 27.91 5.55 10.42
C ARG A 262 26.81 4.73 11.09
N VAL A 263 25.83 5.38 11.73
CA VAL A 263 24.68 4.72 12.36
C VAL A 263 23.85 3.94 11.33
N LEU A 264 23.58 4.56 10.17
CA LEU A 264 22.86 3.91 9.08
C LEU A 264 23.55 2.63 8.60
N VAL A 265 24.88 2.66 8.47
CA VAL A 265 25.67 1.49 8.02
C VAL A 265 25.83 0.43 9.13
N SER A 266 25.96 0.84 10.39
CA SER A 266 26.22 -0.09 11.50
C SER A 266 24.98 -0.70 12.13
N GLU A 267 23.83 -0.01 12.05
CA GLU A 267 22.61 -0.43 12.74
C GLU A 267 21.46 -0.68 11.76
N VAL A 268 21.14 0.29 10.89
CA VAL A 268 19.99 0.18 9.98
C VAL A 268 20.21 -0.86 8.89
N VAL A 269 21.31 -0.79 8.13
CA VAL A 269 21.58 -1.74 7.03
C VAL A 269 21.65 -3.20 7.51
N PRO A 270 22.34 -3.54 8.63
CA PRO A 270 22.35 -4.90 9.15
C PRO A 270 20.98 -5.38 9.62
N HIS A 271 20.18 -4.50 10.22
CA HIS A 271 18.82 -4.82 10.66
C HIS A 271 17.92 -5.19 9.47
N GLU A 272 17.88 -4.34 8.45
CA GLU A 272 17.05 -4.54 7.25
C GLU A 272 17.42 -5.87 6.55
N ARG A 273 18.73 -6.18 6.50
CA ARG A 273 19.21 -7.47 5.99
C ARG A 273 18.75 -8.64 6.86
N HIS A 274 18.76 -8.50 8.18
CA HIS A 274 18.32 -9.54 9.10
C HIS A 274 16.82 -9.85 8.93
N GLU A 275 16.01 -8.82 8.73
CA GLU A 275 14.59 -8.97 8.39
C GLU A 275 14.40 -9.68 7.05
N GLN A 276 15.15 -9.28 6.03
CA GLN A 276 15.09 -9.90 4.71
C GLN A 276 15.48 -11.39 4.73
N GLU A 277 16.42 -11.78 5.59
CA GLU A 277 16.93 -13.15 5.70
C GLU A 277 16.03 -14.05 6.57
N LEU A 278 15.47 -13.54 7.67
CA LEU A 278 14.79 -14.36 8.68
C LEU A 278 13.28 -14.15 8.73
N LEU A 279 12.84 -12.90 8.64
CA LEU A 279 11.45 -12.53 8.85
C LEU A 279 10.65 -12.64 7.55
N TYR A 280 11.18 -12.11 6.46
CA TYR A 280 10.48 -12.08 5.17
C TYR A 280 10.15 -13.48 4.63
N PRO A 281 11.01 -14.50 4.74
CA PRO A 281 10.65 -15.87 4.34
C PRO A 281 9.51 -16.46 5.19
N THR A 282 9.42 -16.07 6.46
CA THR A 282 8.37 -16.50 7.38
C THR A 282 7.05 -15.83 7.00
N ILE A 283 7.07 -14.50 6.85
CA ILE A 283 5.93 -13.71 6.37
C ILE A 283 5.47 -14.21 4.99
N ALA A 284 6.40 -14.44 4.05
CA ALA A 284 6.08 -14.92 2.71
C ALA A 284 5.34 -16.27 2.71
N ARG A 285 5.70 -17.16 3.64
CA ARG A 285 5.03 -18.46 3.81
C ARG A 285 3.59 -18.31 4.32
N ILE A 286 3.36 -17.34 5.19
CA ILE A 286 2.06 -17.06 5.81
C ILE A 286 1.13 -16.37 4.82
N ILE A 287 1.60 -15.31 4.14
CA ILE A 287 0.76 -14.56 3.21
C ILE A 287 0.61 -15.30 1.86
N GLY A 288 1.60 -16.09 1.45
CA GLY A 288 1.60 -16.81 0.17
C GLY A 288 1.68 -15.88 -1.06
N GLY A 289 1.54 -16.43 -2.27
CA GLY A 289 1.60 -15.65 -3.53
C GLY A 289 2.97 -15.66 -4.21
N ARG A 290 3.08 -14.97 -5.36
CA ARG A 290 4.29 -14.97 -6.21
C ARG A 290 5.46 -14.18 -5.62
N ASP A 291 5.18 -13.06 -4.94
CA ASP A 291 6.20 -12.18 -4.34
C ASP A 291 5.62 -11.31 -3.20
N PRO A 292 5.29 -11.92 -2.04
CA PRO A 292 4.62 -11.23 -0.93
C PRO A 292 5.51 -10.26 -0.14
N THR A 293 6.83 -10.28 -0.33
CA THR A 293 7.74 -9.34 0.37
C THR A 293 8.50 -8.45 -0.61
N GLY A 294 8.26 -8.61 -1.92
CA GLY A 294 8.91 -7.85 -2.99
C GLY A 294 8.93 -6.34 -2.85
N PRO A 295 7.81 -5.66 -2.52
CA PRO A 295 7.82 -4.22 -2.28
C PRO A 295 8.77 -3.82 -1.15
N MET A 296 8.80 -4.61 -0.08
CA MET A 296 9.65 -4.35 1.09
C MET A 296 11.13 -4.60 0.74
N SER A 297 11.42 -5.68 0.01
CA SER A 297 12.75 -5.96 -0.53
C SER A 297 13.24 -4.91 -1.54
N ARG A 298 12.33 -4.28 -2.31
CA ARG A 298 12.66 -3.15 -3.19
C ARG A 298 12.96 -1.89 -2.38
N ALA A 299 12.17 -1.61 -1.34
CA ALA A 299 12.45 -0.50 -0.42
C ALA A 299 13.82 -0.67 0.27
N HIS A 300 14.15 -1.87 0.77
CA HIS A 300 15.49 -2.20 1.30
C HIS A 300 16.60 -1.92 0.30
N ALA A 301 16.39 -2.30 -0.96
CA ALA A 301 17.37 -2.08 -2.03
C ALA A 301 17.58 -0.59 -2.30
N GLU A 302 16.50 0.20 -2.29
CA GLU A 302 16.54 1.66 -2.47
C GLU A 302 17.20 2.36 -1.28
N ILE A 303 16.82 2.01 -0.05
CA ILE A 303 17.46 2.50 1.19
C ILE A 303 18.97 2.24 1.14
N SER A 304 19.35 1.00 0.81
CA SER A 304 20.75 0.61 0.68
C SER A 304 21.47 1.37 -0.43
N HIS A 305 20.77 1.68 -1.53
CA HIS A 305 21.33 2.47 -2.63
C HIS A 305 21.60 3.91 -2.20
N GLN A 306 20.64 4.57 -1.55
CA GLN A 306 20.78 5.94 -1.07
C GLN A 306 21.83 6.08 0.04
N ILE A 307 21.92 5.12 0.96
CA ILE A 307 22.99 5.11 1.98
C ILE A 307 24.37 5.03 1.31
N ARG A 308 24.54 4.21 0.26
CA ARG A 308 25.80 4.15 -0.50
C ARG A 308 26.09 5.44 -1.25
N GLN A 309 25.08 6.06 -1.87
CA GLN A 309 25.26 7.36 -2.52
C GLN A 309 25.71 8.43 -1.52
N LEU A 310 25.10 8.47 -0.33
CA LEU A 310 25.50 9.38 0.75
C LEU A 310 26.96 9.16 1.15
N GLY A 311 27.39 7.90 1.30
CA GLY A 311 28.78 7.54 1.57
C GLY A 311 29.74 8.05 0.50
N SER A 312 29.41 7.83 -0.78
CA SER A 312 30.24 8.30 -1.91
C SER A 312 30.41 9.82 -1.90
N LEU A 313 29.32 10.57 -1.69
CA LEU A 313 29.37 12.03 -1.60
C LEU A 313 30.20 12.49 -0.39
N LEU A 314 30.10 11.81 0.75
CA LEU A 314 30.91 12.13 1.93
C LEU A 314 32.42 11.87 1.74
N ASP A 315 32.78 10.94 0.86
CA ASP A 315 34.17 10.64 0.50
C ASP A 315 34.74 11.68 -0.48
N ASP A 316 33.88 12.24 -1.35
CA ASP A 316 34.26 13.25 -2.35
C ASP A 316 34.34 14.68 -1.78
N VAL A 317 33.65 14.96 -0.68
CA VAL A 317 33.63 16.29 -0.03
C VAL A 317 34.81 16.47 0.93
N ASP A 318 35.65 17.47 0.66
CA ASP A 318 36.66 17.96 1.62
C ASP A 318 35.97 18.78 2.74
N PRO A 319 36.00 18.33 4.01
CA PRO A 319 35.32 19.02 5.11
C PRO A 319 35.78 20.48 5.29
N SER A 320 37.02 20.79 4.93
CA SER A 320 37.61 22.12 5.10
C SER A 320 37.33 23.09 3.94
N ALA A 321 36.84 22.57 2.82
CA ALA A 321 36.59 23.32 1.59
C ALA A 321 35.19 23.08 0.99
N ALA A 322 34.29 22.43 1.74
CA ALA A 322 32.95 22.10 1.28
C ALA A 322 32.18 23.36 0.85
N ALA A 323 31.66 23.34 -0.37
CA ALA A 323 30.84 24.40 -0.91
C ALA A 323 29.42 24.34 -0.32
N GLU A 324 28.70 25.47 -0.38
CA GLU A 324 27.28 25.52 0.01
C GLU A 324 26.43 24.53 -0.79
N ALA A 325 26.83 24.24 -2.05
CA ALA A 325 26.18 23.24 -2.89
C ALA A 325 26.36 21.80 -2.37
N ASP A 326 27.54 21.47 -1.84
CA ASP A 326 27.83 20.13 -1.30
C ASP A 326 26.98 19.84 -0.05
N ILE A 327 26.88 20.84 0.84
CA ILE A 327 26.03 20.75 2.04
C ILE A 327 24.56 20.61 1.66
N LEU A 328 24.12 21.33 0.64
CA LEU A 328 22.76 21.24 0.12
C LEU A 328 22.47 19.83 -0.42
N ASP A 329 23.37 19.24 -1.18
CA ASP A 329 23.19 17.89 -1.75
C ASP A 329 23.18 16.80 -0.67
N LEU A 330 24.04 16.91 0.35
CA LEU A 330 23.97 16.04 1.54
C LEU A 330 22.63 16.18 2.27
N GLN A 331 22.13 17.42 2.41
CA GLN A 331 20.84 17.70 3.03
C GLN A 331 19.69 17.06 2.24
N ARG A 332 19.70 17.17 0.90
CA ARG A 332 18.69 16.54 0.03
C ARG A 332 18.63 15.04 0.24
N LEU A 333 19.79 14.38 0.26
CA LEU A 333 19.87 12.94 0.45
C LEU A 333 19.39 12.49 1.82
N LEU A 334 19.68 13.24 2.89
CA LEU A 334 19.18 12.90 4.21
C LEU A 334 17.64 13.01 4.30
N TYR A 335 17.03 14.02 3.68
CA TYR A 335 15.57 14.13 3.64
C TYR A 335 14.93 13.00 2.82
N GLY A 336 15.45 12.70 1.62
CA GLY A 336 14.99 11.57 0.81
C GLY A 336 15.11 10.23 1.55
N LEU A 337 16.24 10.02 2.23
CA LEU A 337 16.48 8.82 3.01
C LEU A 337 15.55 8.72 4.22
N HIS A 338 15.30 9.83 4.93
CA HIS A 338 14.32 9.85 6.03
C HIS A 338 12.92 9.50 5.54
N ALA A 339 12.49 10.07 4.41
CA ALA A 339 11.16 9.81 3.86
C ALA A 339 10.97 8.33 3.53
N ILE A 340 11.95 7.70 2.87
CA ILE A 340 11.88 6.28 2.51
C ILE A 340 11.97 5.39 3.75
N LEU A 341 12.88 5.67 4.70
CA LEU A 341 13.02 4.91 5.95
C LEU A 341 11.74 4.98 6.81
N ALA A 342 11.21 6.18 7.03
CA ALA A 342 10.01 6.39 7.84
C ALA A 342 8.80 5.66 7.23
N LEU A 343 8.69 5.70 5.90
CA LEU A 343 7.64 5.01 5.19
C LEU A 343 7.81 3.49 5.26
N HIS A 344 9.03 3.00 5.03
CA HIS A 344 9.35 1.59 5.09
C HIS A 344 9.07 0.96 6.46
N THR A 345 9.57 1.57 7.54
CA THR A 345 9.33 1.10 8.91
C THR A 345 7.84 1.10 9.27
N THR A 346 7.08 2.06 8.71
CA THR A 346 5.63 2.12 8.89
C THR A 346 4.92 0.96 8.18
N GLN A 347 5.35 0.61 6.96
CA GLN A 347 4.84 -0.56 6.22
C GLN A 347 5.13 -1.89 6.94
N GLU A 348 6.28 -1.99 7.58
CA GLU A 348 6.69 -3.16 8.36
C GLU A 348 5.86 -3.31 9.64
N ASP A 349 5.75 -2.25 10.43
CA ASP A 349 4.94 -2.25 11.65
C ASP A 349 3.48 -2.63 11.38
N GLU A 350 2.94 -2.15 10.26
CA GLU A 350 1.64 -2.57 9.79
C GLU A 350 1.60 -4.06 9.47
N SER A 351 2.54 -4.56 8.66
CA SER A 351 2.61 -5.98 8.32
C SER A 351 2.64 -6.83 9.59
N TYR A 352 3.36 -6.39 10.63
CA TYR A 352 3.44 -7.05 11.94
C TYR A 352 2.11 -6.99 12.73
N LEU A 353 1.43 -5.85 12.72
CA LEU A 353 0.13 -5.64 13.39
C LEU A 353 -0.99 -6.51 12.80
N SER A 354 -1.03 -6.67 11.47
CA SER A 354 -2.08 -7.44 10.79
C SER A 354 -2.09 -8.93 11.14
N PHE A 355 -1.04 -9.43 11.79
CA PHE A 355 -0.96 -10.81 12.21
C PHE A 355 -1.23 -11.02 13.71
N THR A 356 -1.34 -9.95 14.49
CA THR A 356 -1.56 -10.00 15.95
C THR A 356 -2.95 -9.56 16.39
N ASP A 357 -3.72 -8.85 15.55
CA ASP A 357 -5.01 -8.25 15.92
C ASP A 357 -6.21 -9.21 15.98
N ASP A 358 -6.01 -10.51 15.79
CA ASP A 358 -6.97 -11.52 16.25
C ASP A 358 -6.70 -11.80 17.74
N GLU A 359 -7.05 -10.86 18.61
CA GLU A 359 -7.16 -11.11 20.04
C GLU A 359 -8.04 -12.34 20.26
N VAL A 360 -7.47 -13.33 20.95
CA VAL A 360 -8.16 -14.51 21.49
C VAL A 360 -9.47 -14.02 22.13
N PRO A 361 -10.67 -14.47 21.70
CA PRO A 361 -11.87 -14.16 22.44
C PRO A 361 -11.68 -14.75 23.83
N SER A 362 -11.64 -13.88 24.83
CA SER A 362 -11.63 -14.28 26.22
C SER A 362 -12.82 -15.20 26.44
N ARG A 363 -12.53 -16.49 26.67
CA ARG A 363 -13.54 -17.42 27.16
C ARG A 363 -13.88 -16.98 28.58
N SER A 364 -14.96 -16.21 28.71
CA SER A 364 -15.71 -16.06 29.97
C SER A 364 -16.89 -17.01 29.97
#